data_AF-A0A356BTS3-F1
#
_entry.id   AF-A0A356BTS3-F1
#
_cell.length_a   1.000
_cell.length_b   1.000
_cell.length_c   1.000
_cell.angle_alpha   90.00
_cell.angle_beta   90.00
_cell.angle_gamma   90.00
#
_symmetry.space_group_name_H-M   'P 1'
#
loop_
_entity.id
_entity.type
_entity.pdbx_description
1 polymer ?
#
loop_
_entity_poly.entity_id
_entity_poly.type
_entity_poly.pdbx_seq_one_letter_code
_entity_poly.pdbx_strand_id
1 'polypeptide(L)' 'MAVRYRKELDIISPYVPGKPIDDVKRELGLERVIKLASNENPFGFSS' A
#
# COMPACT_ATOMS: atom_id res chain seq x y z
N MET A 1 11.79 3.56 27.58
CA MET A 1 10.40 3.64 28.06
C MET A 1 9.61 2.55 27.34
N ALA A 2 9.06 1.57 28.06
CA ALA A 2 8.30 0.49 27.43
C ALA A 2 6.85 0.96 27.24
N VAL A 3 6.38 0.98 25.99
CA VAL A 3 4.97 1.27 25.69
C VAL A 3 4.15 0.06 26.13
N ARG A 4 3.16 0.26 27.00
CA ARG A 4 2.18 -0.78 27.33
C ARG A 4 1.15 -0.85 26.21
N TYR A 5 0.98 -2.04 25.63
CA TYR A 5 0.01 -2.28 24.56
C TYR A 5 -0.79 -3.56 24.84
N ARG A 6 -1.85 -3.76 24.05
CA ARG A 6 -2.77 -4.90 24.16
C ARG A 6 -2.13 -6.18 23.62
N LYS A 7 -2.25 -7.30 24.35
CA LYS A 7 -1.63 -8.60 23.98
C LYS A 7 -2.09 -9.11 22.61
N GLU A 8 -3.27 -8.68 22.17
CA GLU A 8 -3.84 -8.98 20.86
C GLU A 8 -2.96 -8.49 19.69
N LEU A 9 -2.04 -7.54 19.92
CA LEU A 9 -1.07 -7.13 18.89
C LEU A 9 0.01 -8.19 18.65
N ASP A 10 0.29 -9.08 19.60
CA ASP A 10 1.33 -10.09 19.47
C ASP A 10 1.00 -11.14 18.38
N ILE A 11 -0.28 -11.30 18.03
CA ILE A 11 -0.75 -12.22 16.99
C ILE A 11 -0.93 -11.57 15.62
N ILE A 12 -0.80 -10.24 15.52
CA ILE A 12 -0.96 -9.51 14.27
C ILE A 12 0.41 -9.41 13.61
N SER A 13 0.49 -9.76 12.33
CA SER A 13 1.70 -9.54 11.56
C SER A 13 2.01 -8.05 11.46
N PRO A 14 3.27 -7.62 11.62
CA PRO A 14 3.64 -6.23 11.40
C PRO A 14 3.16 -5.72 10.05
N TYR A 15 2.64 -4.48 10.04
CA TYR A 15 2.17 -3.87 8.81
C TYR A 15 3.33 -3.68 7.83
N VAL A 16 3.21 -4.29 6.66
CA VAL A 16 4.12 -4.06 5.54
C VAL A 16 3.46 -3.06 4.60
N PRO A 17 3.96 -1.81 4.51
CA PRO A 17 3.41 -0.85 3.58
C PRO A 17 3.60 -1.32 2.13
N GLY A 18 2.59 -1.09 1.30
CA GLY A 18 2.70 -1.34 -0.14
C GLY A 18 3.79 -0.47 -0.77
N LYS A 19 4.50 -1.03 -1.75
CA LYS A 19 5.52 -0.30 -2.51
C LYS A 19 4.85 0.75 -3.41
N PRO A 20 5.37 2.00 -3.47
CA PRO A 20 4.86 3.00 -4.39
C PRO A 20 4.89 2.53 -5.85
N ILE A 21 3.87 2.92 -6.62
CA ILE A 21 3.74 2.55 -8.03
C ILE A 21 4.95 3.00 -8.87
N ASP A 22 5.52 4.16 -8.56
CA ASP A 22 6.71 4.71 -9.23
C ASP A 22 7.97 3.88 -8.99
N ASP A 23 8.13 3.36 -7.77
CA ASP A 23 9.26 2.50 -7.43
C ASP A 23 9.14 1.13 -8.11
N VAL A 24 7.92 0.58 -8.19
CA VAL A 24 7.65 -0.65 -8.95
C VAL A 24 7.94 -0.45 -10.43
N LYS A 25 7.47 0.69 -10.99
CA LYS A 25 7.68 1.04 -12.40
C LYS A 25 9.18 1.10 -12.74
N ARG A 26 9.98 1.77 -11.90
CA ARG A 26 11.43 1.89 -12.07
C ARG A 26 12.15 0.54 -11.95
N GLU A 27 11.80 -0.26 -10.93
CA GLU A 27 12.44 -1.56 -10.70
C GLU A 27 12.19 -2.56 -11.83
N LEU A 28 10.98 -2.56 -12.38
CA LEU A 28 10.58 -3.47 -13.44
C LEU A 28 10.83 -2.94 -14.86
N GLY A 29 11.37 -1.72 -15.00
CA GLY A 29 11.64 -1.10 -16.30
C GLY A 29 10.38 -0.84 -17.13
N LEU A 30 9.25 -0.56 -16.48
CA LEU A 30 7.96 -0.39 -17.15
C LEU A 30 7.78 1.05 -17.63
N GLU A 31 7.34 1.23 -18.86
CA GLU A 31 6.96 2.56 -19.37
C GLU A 31 5.59 3.00 -18.83
N ARG A 32 4.68 2.05 -18.64
CA ARG A 32 3.30 2.30 -18.24
C ARG A 32 2.81 1.25 -17.25
N VAL A 33 2.00 1.69 -16.28
CA VAL A 33 1.34 0.82 -15.29
C VAL A 33 -0.15 1.14 -15.30
N ILE A 34 -1.00 0.11 -15.35
CA ILE A 34 -2.45 0.22 -15.14
C ILE A 34 -2.75 -0.30 -13.73
N LYS A 35 -3.25 0.56 -12.85
CA LYS A 35 -3.64 0.16 -11.50
C LYS A 35 -5.08 -0.36 -11.52
N LEU A 36 -5.24 -1.66 -11.25
CA LEU A 36 -6.54 -2.32 -11.04
C LEU A 36 -6.74 -2.76 -9.58
N ALA A 37 -5.90 -2.25 -8.67
CA ALA A 37 -5.98 -2.49 -7.24
C ALA A 37 -6.72 -1.35 -6.52
N SER A 38 -7.18 -1.61 -5.29
CA SER A 38 -7.81 -0.63 -4.36
C SER A 38 -9.25 -0.21 -4.66
N ASN A 39 -9.95 -0.85 -5.59
CA ASN A 39 -11.37 -0.57 -5.91
C ASN A 39 -11.66 0.92 -6.21
N GLU A 40 -10.69 1.63 -6.78
CA GLU A 40 -10.83 3.05 -7.11
C GLU A 40 -11.73 3.24 -8.34
N ASN A 41 -12.47 4.35 -8.36
CA ASN A 41 -13.25 4.74 -9.54
C ASN A 41 -12.30 5.16 -10.67
N PRO A 42 -12.31 4.48 -11.84
CA PRO A 42 -11.43 4.83 -12.96
C PRO A 42 -11.71 6.23 -13.53
N PHE A 43 -12.87 6.83 -13.26
CA PHE A 43 -13.23 8.17 -13.72
C PHE A 43 -12.81 9.30 -12.77
N GLY A 44 -12.20 8.99 -11.62
CA GLY A 44 -11.80 9.99 -10.63
C GLY A 44 -12.98 10.54 -9.81
N PHE A 45 -12.88 11.81 -9.41
CA PHE A 45 -13.89 12.51 -8.61
C PHE A 45 -14.67 13.51 -9.47
N SER A 46 -15.92 13.77 -9.09
CA SER A 46 -16.74 14.84 -9.67
C SER A 46 -16.32 16.19 -9.09
N SER A 47 -16.25 17.22 -9.94
CA SER A 47 -16.02 18.62 -9.54
C SER A 47 -17.19 19.22 -8.77
#